data_AF-D8QGG1-F1
#
_entry.id   AF-D8QGG1-F1
#
_cell.length_a   1.000
_cell.length_b   1.000
_cell.length_c   1.000
_cell.angle_alpha   90.00
_cell.angle_beta   90.00
_cell.angle_gamma   90.00
#
_symmetry.space_group_name_H-M   'P 1'
#
loop_
_entity.id
_entity.type
_entity.pdbx_description
1 polymer ?
#
loop_
_entity_poly.entity_id
_entity_poly.type
_entity_poly.pdbx_seq_one_letter_code
_entity_poly.pdbx_strand_id
1 'polypeptide(L)'
;MNDGASISRATSISRTSKAGSTLSRNASLIKKNIAPHDLQPSDVLIERFVAWKAIVKQLIAYFEGVADIENNTAKEMTKLSAVIQVPFRAGNQFLGEGGLQDTYYAIRDKTRTIADHHANLGRTIDSSIVQHLQKLRVEIKAHVKNIQNDTGKLATSVAKERELSTRYIAELGASITAFKNTPMNVTAKTDPYVANSAVQRQLHKQVHEENLLQKSIIIIQQNSAHFEEGIVRAVQSAWQTYSEWQSRASAAIQEVHVALAAQMASLAPDREWIAFSARSDHLLDPDTPLRKPDHIVYPLMDDPSILPVHTGLLERKKRFMRKYREAYYVLTPAGFLHEYASSDPNAPGGQAPTFSLFLPACTLGPPAPPTSRSHKFHVESSTEGGGGVGPAGKVSGLRASLSMKGSAHAWTFRCRSREEMMEWWNDIRMLCARYLVASEQMERSGPVAAAVRSVGYNSEDEEEEEELEDDEEGVNSSLSGDEGELEYADADGAGSPPSYAHTRASHEFPVRRSLPASVVEGAR
;
A
#
# COMPACT_ATOMS: atom_id res chain seq x y z
N MET A 1 -36.54 51.69 0.69
CA MET A 1 -36.91 53.05 1.13
C MET A 1 -36.93 53.00 2.65
N ASN A 2 -35.79 53.12 3.34
CA ASN A 2 -34.83 54.25 3.41
C ASN A 2 -35.46 55.47 4.10
N ASP A 3 -34.84 56.18 5.04
CA ASP A 3 -33.62 56.02 5.87
C ASP A 3 -33.83 56.95 7.11
N GLY A 4 -33.04 57.03 8.18
CA GLY A 4 -31.80 56.35 8.60
C GLY A 4 -31.36 56.94 9.96
N ALA A 5 -30.78 56.12 10.84
CA ALA A 5 -30.37 56.46 12.21
C ALA A 5 -28.89 56.94 12.27
N SER A 6 -28.34 57.59 13.32
CA SER A 6 -28.90 58.29 14.50
C SER A 6 -27.80 59.10 15.23
N ILE A 7 -28.23 60.12 16.00
CA ILE A 7 -27.71 60.59 17.31
C ILE A 7 -26.20 60.86 17.50
N SER A 8 -25.89 62.08 17.96
CA SER A 8 -24.58 62.49 18.50
C SER A 8 -24.47 62.29 20.02
N ARG A 9 -23.26 62.02 20.54
CA ARG A 9 -22.84 62.49 21.88
C ARG A 9 -21.31 62.64 21.96
N ALA A 10 -20.83 63.52 22.84
CA ALA A 10 -19.43 63.91 22.94
C ALA A 10 -18.83 63.63 24.32
N THR A 11 -17.49 63.56 24.39
CA THR A 11 -16.70 63.99 25.57
C THR A 11 -15.27 64.35 25.15
N SER A 12 -14.61 65.22 25.93
CA SER A 12 -13.30 65.81 25.64
C SER A 12 -12.15 65.11 26.36
N ILE A 13 -10.90 65.23 25.87
CA ILE A 13 -9.68 64.99 26.66
C ILE A 13 -8.50 65.89 26.20
N SER A 14 -7.78 66.41 27.19
CA SER A 14 -6.49 67.14 27.20
C SER A 14 -5.93 67.81 25.91
N ARG A 15 -5.74 69.13 25.98
CA ARG A 15 -4.59 69.81 25.34
C ARG A 15 -3.38 69.76 26.28
N THR A 16 -2.24 69.25 25.83
CA THR A 16 -0.94 69.47 26.48
C THR A 16 0.08 69.95 25.44
N SER A 17 0.68 71.12 25.67
CA SER A 17 1.64 71.74 24.75
C SER A 17 2.95 70.96 24.70
N LYS A 18 3.36 70.49 23.52
CA LYS A 18 4.67 69.87 23.30
C LYS A 18 5.79 70.85 23.68
N ALA A 19 6.71 70.41 24.53
CA ALA A 19 7.97 71.11 24.77
C ALA A 19 8.73 71.28 23.43
N GLY A 20 9.32 72.46 23.21
CA GLY A 20 9.95 72.79 21.94
C GLY A 20 11.22 71.99 21.68
N SER A 21 11.23 71.20 20.61
CA SER A 21 12.41 70.47 20.15
C SER A 21 13.43 71.42 19.52
N THR A 22 14.33 71.97 20.35
CA THR A 22 15.46 72.83 19.93
C THR A 22 16.26 72.22 18.78
N LEU A 23 16.52 70.90 18.84
CA LEU A 23 17.11 70.09 17.77
C LEU A 23 16.43 70.27 16.40
N SER A 24 15.09 70.35 16.36
CA SER A 24 14.34 70.51 15.11
C SER A 24 14.47 71.91 14.52
N ARG A 25 14.60 72.95 15.36
CA ARG A 25 14.87 74.31 14.89
C ARG A 25 16.29 74.45 14.37
N ASN A 26 17.28 73.88 15.06
CA ASN A 26 18.68 73.88 14.61
C ASN A 26 18.83 73.22 13.23
N ALA A 27 18.23 72.04 13.02
CA ALA A 27 18.22 71.39 11.71
C ALA A 27 17.58 72.25 10.60
N SER A 28 16.52 73.01 10.90
CA SER A 28 15.88 73.92 9.95
C SER A 28 16.65 75.22 9.67
N LEU A 29 17.51 75.65 10.60
CA LEU A 29 18.35 76.84 10.45
C LEU A 29 19.62 76.54 9.63
N ILE A 30 20.25 75.38 9.87
CA ILE A 30 21.37 74.88 9.06
C ILE A 30 20.96 74.82 7.57
N LYS A 31 19.73 74.36 7.28
CA LYS A 31 19.17 74.31 5.92
C LYS A 31 18.81 75.67 5.27
N LYS A 32 19.09 76.81 5.91
CA LYS A 32 18.76 78.16 5.37
C LYS A 32 19.93 79.12 5.19
N ASN A 33 21.05 78.94 5.88
CA ASN A 33 22.24 79.80 5.76
C ASN A 33 23.40 79.18 4.95
N ILE A 34 23.12 78.10 4.19
CA ILE A 34 24.07 77.44 3.29
C ILE A 34 23.53 77.56 1.85
N ALA A 35 24.40 77.84 0.88
CA ALA A 35 24.00 78.09 -0.50
C ALA A 35 23.41 76.82 -1.17
N PRO A 36 22.46 76.93 -2.12
CA PRO A 36 21.64 75.78 -2.57
C PRO A 36 22.37 74.63 -3.29
N HIS A 37 23.68 74.74 -3.54
CA HIS A 37 24.49 73.74 -4.26
C HIS A 37 25.66 73.17 -3.43
N ASP A 38 25.85 73.62 -2.19
CA ASP A 38 26.93 73.13 -1.30
C ASP A 38 26.49 71.84 -0.58
N LEU A 39 26.32 70.75 -1.36
CA LEU A 39 26.07 69.40 -0.86
C LEU A 39 27.25 68.97 0.01
N GLN A 40 27.10 69.02 1.34
CA GLN A 40 28.22 68.77 2.23
C GLN A 40 28.71 67.32 2.09
N PRO A 41 30.03 67.08 1.96
CA PRO A 41 30.57 65.72 1.87
C PRO A 41 30.19 64.81 3.05
N SER A 42 29.82 65.38 4.20
CA SER A 42 29.24 64.67 5.34
C SER A 42 27.85 64.12 5.10
N ASP A 43 26.99 64.81 4.35
CA ASP A 43 25.62 64.34 4.08
C ASP A 43 25.65 63.08 3.21
N VAL A 44 26.55 63.02 2.24
CA VAL A 44 26.80 61.83 1.40
C VAL A 44 27.27 60.63 2.26
N LEU A 45 28.14 60.86 3.25
CA LEU A 45 28.55 59.81 4.20
C LEU A 45 27.40 59.38 5.12
N ILE A 46 26.59 60.33 5.60
CA ILE A 46 25.42 60.06 6.44
C ILE A 46 24.41 59.19 5.67
N GLU A 47 24.09 59.52 4.43
CA GLU A 47 23.21 58.73 3.57
C GLU A 47 23.77 57.32 3.32
N ARG A 48 25.07 57.21 3.04
CA ARG A 48 25.75 55.91 2.86
C ARG A 48 25.63 55.00 4.09
N PHE A 49 25.85 55.52 5.30
CA PHE A 49 25.72 54.72 6.52
C PHE A 49 24.26 54.51 6.96
N VAL A 50 23.33 55.39 6.58
CA VAL A 50 21.89 55.14 6.71
C VAL A 50 21.46 53.97 5.80
N ALA A 51 22.00 53.88 4.58
CA ALA A 51 21.78 52.75 3.68
C ALA A 51 22.37 51.45 4.25
N TRP A 52 23.63 51.44 4.72
CA TRP A 52 24.23 50.27 5.39
C TRP A 52 23.42 49.79 6.59
N LYS A 53 22.94 50.72 7.43
CA LYS A 53 22.06 50.41 8.56
C LYS A 53 20.70 49.84 8.14
N ALA A 54 20.20 50.19 6.95
CA ALA A 54 18.99 49.60 6.38
C ALA A 54 19.26 48.18 5.83
N ILE A 55 20.39 47.96 5.15
CA ILE A 55 20.85 46.63 4.68
C ILE A 55 21.00 45.67 5.86
N VAL A 56 21.73 46.07 6.92
CA VAL A 56 21.88 45.23 8.13
C VAL A 56 20.53 44.98 8.81
N LYS A 57 19.57 45.92 8.77
CA LYS A 57 18.20 45.69 9.28
C LYS A 57 17.44 44.64 8.45
N GLN A 58 17.66 44.55 7.14
CA GLN A 58 17.06 43.51 6.30
C GLN A 58 17.68 42.14 6.60
N LEU A 59 19.02 42.07 6.74
CA LEU A 59 19.72 40.83 7.07
C LEU A 59 19.35 40.28 8.47
N ILE A 60 19.13 41.17 9.44
CA ILE A 60 18.56 40.83 10.75
C ILE A 60 17.20 40.15 10.58
N ALA A 61 16.26 40.79 9.88
CA ALA A 61 14.91 40.25 9.70
C ALA A 61 14.88 38.94 8.89
N TYR A 62 15.86 38.73 7.99
CA TYR A 62 16.07 37.46 7.31
C TYR A 62 16.46 36.36 8.30
N PHE A 63 17.46 36.58 9.16
CA PHE A 63 17.90 35.57 10.13
C PHE A 63 16.90 35.34 11.27
N GLU A 64 16.17 36.38 11.72
CA GLU A 64 15.01 36.24 12.61
C GLU A 64 13.96 35.30 11.97
N GLY A 65 13.66 35.48 10.68
CA GLY A 65 12.75 34.60 9.93
C GLY A 65 13.25 33.15 9.73
N VAL A 66 14.56 32.95 9.52
CA VAL A 66 15.15 31.59 9.45
C VAL A 66 15.08 30.91 10.82
N ALA A 67 15.38 31.62 11.91
CA ALA A 67 15.26 31.08 13.25
C ALA A 67 13.81 30.68 13.59
N ASP A 68 12.81 31.49 13.19
CA ASP A 68 11.39 31.13 13.33
C ASP A 68 11.01 29.86 12.54
N ILE A 69 11.52 29.68 11.32
CA ILE A 69 11.28 28.48 10.49
C ILE A 69 11.89 27.23 11.14
N GLU A 70 13.13 27.30 11.64
CA GLU A 70 13.80 26.21 12.34
C GLU A 70 13.07 25.87 13.66
N ASN A 71 12.75 26.88 14.46
CA ASN A 71 11.97 26.72 15.70
C ASN A 71 10.55 26.19 15.44
N ASN A 72 9.94 26.44 14.28
CA ASN A 72 8.65 25.85 13.90
C ASN A 72 8.79 24.39 13.43
N THR A 73 9.80 24.10 12.62
CA THR A 73 10.12 22.75 12.15
C THR A 73 10.37 21.80 13.33
N ALA A 74 11.09 22.25 14.35
CA ALA A 74 11.27 21.53 15.61
C ALA A 74 9.94 21.20 16.32
N LYS A 75 8.99 22.15 16.37
CA LYS A 75 7.68 21.95 17.01
C LYS A 75 6.84 20.92 16.25
N GLU A 76 6.81 20.98 14.93
CA GLU A 76 6.07 20.01 14.11
C GLU A 76 6.71 18.62 14.12
N MET A 77 8.05 18.52 14.08
CA MET A 77 8.76 17.23 14.27
C MET A 77 8.49 16.63 15.66
N THR A 78 8.41 17.45 16.71
CA THR A 78 8.03 17.00 18.05
C THR A 78 6.62 16.41 18.05
N LYS A 79 5.64 17.09 17.43
CA LYS A 79 4.27 16.54 17.27
C LYS A 79 4.26 15.25 16.43
N LEU A 80 5.06 15.19 15.36
CA LEU A 80 5.15 14.02 14.48
C LEU A 80 5.64 12.79 15.25
N SER A 81 6.63 12.93 16.13
CA SER A 81 7.06 11.81 17.01
C SER A 81 5.90 11.25 17.84
N ALA A 82 5.00 12.11 18.36
CA ALA A 82 3.87 11.69 19.17
C ALA A 82 2.77 10.92 18.39
N VAL A 83 2.82 10.90 17.05
CA VAL A 83 1.96 10.04 16.23
C VAL A 83 2.33 8.56 16.43
N ILE A 84 3.60 8.25 16.73
CA ILE A 84 4.08 6.89 16.95
C ILE A 84 3.77 6.44 18.39
N GLN A 85 2.64 5.76 18.53
CA GLN A 85 2.14 5.21 19.79
C GLN A 85 2.77 3.85 20.10
N VAL A 86 3.87 3.86 20.85
CA VAL A 86 4.58 2.68 21.37
C VAL A 86 4.68 2.69 22.90
N PRO A 87 4.52 1.55 23.60
CA PRO A 87 4.34 0.19 23.05
C PRO A 87 2.99 0.01 22.36
N PHE A 88 2.91 -0.95 21.43
CA PHE A 88 1.69 -1.20 20.68
C PHE A 88 0.58 -1.75 21.60
N ARG A 89 -0.67 -1.31 21.39
CA ARG A 89 -1.83 -1.82 22.16
C ARG A 89 -2.04 -3.33 21.98
N ALA A 90 -1.64 -3.88 20.84
CA ALA A 90 -1.63 -5.30 20.55
C ALA A 90 -0.26 -5.97 20.87
N GLY A 91 0.44 -5.49 21.91
CA GLY A 91 1.85 -5.81 22.18
C GLY A 91 2.21 -7.30 22.13
N ASN A 92 1.35 -8.18 22.66
CA ASN A 92 1.59 -9.63 22.65
C ASN A 92 1.66 -10.26 21.24
N GLN A 93 1.11 -9.60 20.22
CA GLN A 93 1.11 -10.09 18.83
C GLN A 93 2.47 -9.90 18.15
N PHE A 94 3.20 -8.84 18.53
CA PHE A 94 4.47 -8.46 17.92
C PHE A 94 5.66 -8.86 18.79
N LEU A 95 6.86 -8.85 18.23
CA LEU A 95 8.09 -8.94 19.02
C LEU A 95 8.45 -7.56 19.59
N GLY A 96 8.88 -7.55 20.86
CA GLY A 96 9.52 -6.40 21.49
C GLY A 96 10.96 -6.27 20.99
N GLU A 97 11.87 -6.92 21.71
CA GLU A 97 13.32 -6.79 21.51
C GLU A 97 13.78 -7.27 20.11
N GLY A 98 14.40 -6.35 19.36
CA GLY A 98 14.82 -6.60 17.98
C GLY A 98 13.65 -6.94 17.05
N GLY A 99 12.47 -6.37 17.32
CA GLY A 99 11.25 -6.51 16.52
C GLY A 99 10.74 -5.19 15.92
N LEU A 100 9.54 -5.24 15.37
CA LEU A 100 8.85 -4.09 14.79
C LEU A 100 8.60 -2.99 15.85
N GLN A 101 8.35 -3.38 17.11
CA GLN A 101 8.09 -2.42 18.19
C GLN A 101 9.34 -1.59 18.54
N ASP A 102 10.51 -2.21 18.62
CA ASP A 102 11.79 -1.50 18.81
C ASP A 102 12.12 -0.56 17.65
N THR A 103 11.81 -0.96 16.41
CA THR A 103 11.94 -0.08 15.25
C THR A 103 11.00 1.12 15.33
N TYR A 104 9.78 0.97 15.84
CA TYR A 104 8.88 2.10 16.06
C TYR A 104 9.29 2.99 17.26
N TYR A 105 9.87 2.44 18.33
CA TYR A 105 10.55 3.24 19.36
C TYR A 105 11.68 4.07 18.75
N ALA A 106 12.52 3.47 17.91
CA ALA A 106 13.60 4.17 17.24
C ALA A 106 13.09 5.26 16.28
N ILE A 107 12.03 5.02 15.48
CA ILE A 107 11.38 6.06 14.67
C ILE A 107 11.01 7.26 15.55
N ARG A 108 10.25 7.03 16.63
CA ARG A 108 9.79 8.08 17.56
C ARG A 108 10.95 8.91 18.11
N ASP A 109 11.96 8.24 18.66
CA ASP A 109 13.04 8.90 19.41
C ASP A 109 14.09 9.53 18.49
N LYS A 110 14.29 8.98 17.28
CA LYS A 110 15.11 9.61 16.22
C LYS A 110 14.40 10.83 15.60
N THR A 111 13.08 10.78 15.37
CA THR A 111 12.31 11.99 14.96
C THR A 111 12.39 13.09 16.01
N ARG A 112 12.38 12.74 17.30
CA ARG A 112 12.65 13.72 18.38
C ARG A 112 14.08 14.28 18.32
N THR A 113 15.07 13.45 18.04
CA THR A 113 16.48 13.91 17.87
C THR A 113 16.60 14.92 16.71
N ILE A 114 15.89 14.69 15.59
CA ILE A 114 15.80 15.65 14.48
C ILE A 114 15.15 16.97 14.94
N ALA A 115 14.07 16.91 15.73
CA ALA A 115 13.45 18.10 16.31
C ALA A 115 14.43 18.92 17.19
N ASP A 116 15.22 18.23 18.02
CA ASP A 116 16.23 18.86 18.86
C ASP A 116 17.35 19.51 18.04
N HIS A 117 17.77 18.94 16.90
CA HIS A 117 18.72 19.57 15.97
C HIS A 117 18.19 20.89 15.40
N HIS A 118 16.95 20.91 14.88
CA HIS A 118 16.31 22.14 14.40
C HIS A 118 16.17 23.20 15.50
N ALA A 119 15.74 22.81 16.71
CA ALA A 119 15.61 23.73 17.85
C ALA A 119 16.95 24.32 18.29
N ASN A 120 18.03 23.54 18.21
CA ASN A 120 19.38 23.99 18.54
C ASN A 120 19.95 24.93 17.46
N LEU A 121 19.68 24.67 16.18
CA LEU A 121 20.05 25.55 15.08
C LEU A 121 19.34 26.91 15.18
N GLY A 122 18.00 26.93 15.29
CA GLY A 122 17.21 28.16 15.44
C GLY A 122 17.68 29.04 16.61
N ARG A 123 17.86 28.43 17.79
CA ARG A 123 18.39 29.13 18.98
C ARG A 123 19.82 29.67 18.78
N THR A 124 20.64 29.01 17.97
CA THR A 124 22.02 29.48 17.67
C THR A 124 21.99 30.67 16.71
N ILE A 125 21.08 30.69 15.74
CA ILE A 125 20.86 31.82 14.84
C ILE A 125 20.39 33.05 15.63
N ASP A 126 19.40 32.90 16.52
CA ASP A 126 18.92 33.97 17.40
C ASP A 126 20.02 34.51 18.33
N SER A 127 20.67 33.61 19.08
CA SER A 127 21.60 34.00 20.16
C SER A 127 22.96 34.49 19.68
N SER A 128 23.46 33.98 18.54
CA SER A 128 24.76 34.37 17.99
C SER A 128 24.62 35.40 16.86
N ILE A 129 23.87 35.05 15.82
CA ILE A 129 23.88 35.78 14.54
C ILE A 129 23.02 37.04 14.60
N VAL A 130 21.77 36.90 15.04
CA VAL A 130 20.85 38.04 15.18
C VAL A 130 21.38 39.05 16.21
N GLN A 131 21.87 38.59 17.37
CA GLN A 131 22.47 39.48 18.37
C GLN A 131 23.72 40.22 17.85
N HIS A 132 24.62 39.54 17.13
CA HIS A 132 25.80 40.18 16.53
C HIS A 132 25.39 41.28 15.54
N LEU A 133 24.45 40.99 14.64
CA LEU A 133 23.98 41.96 13.65
C LEU A 133 23.20 43.12 14.29
N GLN A 134 22.40 42.88 15.34
CA GLN A 134 21.75 43.95 16.10
C GLN A 134 22.77 44.87 16.80
N LYS A 135 23.88 44.33 17.33
CA LYS A 135 25.00 45.12 17.87
C LYS A 135 25.65 45.98 16.78
N LEU A 136 26.01 45.39 15.64
CA LEU A 136 26.54 46.11 14.46
C LEU A 136 25.60 47.25 14.01
N ARG A 137 24.29 47.01 13.99
CA ARG A 137 23.27 48.01 13.65
C ARG A 137 23.20 49.17 14.65
N VAL A 138 23.52 48.94 15.93
CA VAL A 138 23.68 50.01 16.94
C VAL A 138 24.99 50.77 16.74
N GLU A 139 26.09 50.08 16.42
CA GLU A 139 27.39 50.70 16.13
C GLU A 139 27.33 51.61 14.90
N ILE A 140 26.71 51.18 13.79
CA ILE A 140 26.48 52.03 12.61
C ILE A 140 25.60 53.24 12.96
N LYS A 141 24.59 53.07 13.82
CA LYS A 141 23.75 54.19 14.31
C LYS A 141 24.57 55.19 15.15
N ALA A 142 25.57 54.73 15.89
CA ALA A 142 26.49 55.60 16.62
C ALA A 142 27.44 56.35 15.68
N HIS A 143 28.04 55.66 14.69
CA HIS A 143 28.95 56.26 13.70
C HIS A 143 28.28 57.40 12.92
N VAL A 144 27.06 57.19 12.40
CA VAL A 144 26.23 58.24 11.77
C VAL A 144 26.08 59.47 12.66
N LYS A 145 25.83 59.24 13.97
CA LYS A 145 25.61 60.32 14.93
C LYS A 145 26.90 61.09 15.25
N ASN A 146 28.05 60.44 15.21
CA ASN A 146 29.36 61.08 15.39
C ASN A 146 29.68 61.99 14.20
N ILE A 147 29.54 61.49 12.95
CA ILE A 147 29.70 62.28 11.72
C ILE A 147 28.84 63.56 11.77
N GLN A 148 27.58 63.42 12.17
CA GLN A 148 26.64 64.55 12.33
C GLN A 148 27.09 65.56 13.41
N ASN A 149 27.49 65.07 14.59
CA ASN A 149 27.85 65.92 15.72
C ASN A 149 29.13 66.73 15.45
N ASP A 150 30.13 66.13 14.81
CA ASP A 150 31.45 66.76 14.68
C ASP A 150 31.54 67.64 13.45
N THR A 151 31.03 67.20 12.29
CA THR A 151 30.93 68.07 11.12
C THR A 151 29.98 69.24 11.37
N GLY A 152 28.84 69.01 12.04
CA GLY A 152 27.85 70.05 12.31
C GLY A 152 28.38 71.23 13.14
N LYS A 153 29.29 70.98 14.09
CA LYS A 153 29.97 72.04 14.87
C LYS A 153 30.86 72.90 13.96
N LEU A 154 31.74 72.27 13.19
CA LEU A 154 32.71 72.96 12.34
C LEU A 154 32.02 73.71 11.18
N ALA A 155 31.00 73.11 10.56
CA ALA A 155 30.16 73.76 9.55
C ALA A 155 29.44 75.00 10.11
N THR A 156 28.98 74.97 11.37
CA THR A 156 28.37 76.13 12.04
C THR A 156 29.41 77.23 12.29
N SER A 157 30.67 76.88 12.62
CA SER A 157 31.76 77.84 12.76
C SER A 157 32.07 78.54 11.42
N VAL A 158 32.28 77.75 10.36
CA VAL A 158 32.52 78.27 9.00
C VAL A 158 31.39 79.15 8.51
N ALA A 159 30.12 78.77 8.71
CA ALA A 159 28.97 79.58 8.31
C ALA A 159 28.95 80.95 9.01
N LYS A 160 29.25 81.00 10.31
CA LYS A 160 29.34 82.24 11.09
C LYS A 160 30.48 83.14 10.61
N GLU A 161 31.66 82.58 10.35
CA GLU A 161 32.80 83.38 9.90
C GLU A 161 32.65 83.85 8.44
N ARG A 162 31.96 83.08 7.58
CA ARG A 162 31.49 83.52 6.25
C ARG A 162 30.52 84.70 6.35
N GLU A 163 29.54 84.65 7.24
CA GLU A 163 28.58 85.75 7.47
C GLU A 163 29.29 87.05 7.91
N LEU A 164 30.25 86.93 8.84
CA LEU A 164 31.09 88.06 9.28
C LEU A 164 31.98 88.61 8.16
N SER A 165 32.57 87.76 7.30
CA SER A 165 33.30 88.20 6.11
C SER A 165 32.41 88.98 5.15
N THR A 166 31.23 88.44 4.81
CA THR A 166 30.26 89.11 3.93
C THR A 166 29.87 90.47 4.49
N ARG A 167 29.64 90.57 5.81
CA ARG A 167 29.34 91.83 6.49
C ARG A 167 30.49 92.84 6.37
N TYR A 168 31.73 92.48 6.72
CA TYR A 168 32.84 93.45 6.65
C TYR A 168 33.17 93.85 5.21
N ILE A 169 32.98 92.97 4.22
CA ILE A 169 33.13 93.32 2.79
C ILE A 169 32.08 94.37 2.38
N ALA A 170 30.83 94.26 2.87
CA ALA A 170 29.81 95.27 2.65
C ALA A 170 30.12 96.60 3.37
N GLU A 171 30.59 96.55 4.62
CA GLU A 171 31.01 97.73 5.38
C GLU A 171 32.23 98.45 4.73
N LEU A 172 33.16 97.70 4.13
CA LEU A 172 34.25 98.23 3.32
C LEU A 172 33.72 98.91 2.03
N GLY A 173 32.78 98.27 1.32
CA GLY A 173 32.15 98.85 0.13
C GLY A 173 31.40 100.16 0.43
N ALA A 174 30.72 100.22 1.56
CA ALA A 174 30.08 101.44 2.06
C ALA A 174 31.12 102.53 2.41
N SER A 175 32.22 102.16 3.10
CA SER A 175 33.29 103.08 3.48
C SER A 175 34.00 103.69 2.26
N ILE A 176 34.30 102.88 1.23
CA ILE A 176 34.87 103.34 -0.05
C ILE A 176 33.90 104.32 -0.76
N THR A 177 32.61 104.03 -0.75
CA THR A 177 31.58 104.90 -1.34
C THR A 177 31.46 106.24 -0.59
N ALA A 178 31.47 106.21 0.74
CA ALA A 178 31.42 107.42 1.58
C ALA A 178 32.67 108.30 1.39
N PHE A 179 33.85 107.70 1.26
CA PHE A 179 35.09 108.43 0.96
C PHE A 179 35.07 109.09 -0.43
N LYS A 180 34.59 108.39 -1.46
CA LYS A 180 34.51 108.92 -2.84
C LYS A 180 33.47 110.04 -2.98
N ASN A 181 32.31 109.92 -2.34
CA ASN A 181 31.18 110.82 -2.58
C ASN A 181 31.09 111.95 -1.54
N THR A 182 31.59 111.74 -0.32
CA THR A 182 31.45 112.68 0.81
C THR A 182 32.71 112.70 1.70
N PRO A 183 33.89 113.05 1.15
CA PRO A 183 35.18 112.91 1.86
C PRO A 183 35.24 113.66 3.20
N MET A 184 34.57 114.81 3.32
CA MET A 184 34.52 115.60 4.57
C MET A 184 33.74 114.95 5.71
N ASN A 185 32.94 113.91 5.44
CA ASN A 185 32.15 113.19 6.45
C ASN A 185 32.83 111.88 6.91
N VAL A 186 34.04 111.57 6.44
CA VAL A 186 34.74 110.32 6.78
C VAL A 186 35.32 110.42 8.19
N THR A 187 34.86 109.53 9.07
CA THR A 187 35.42 109.33 10.41
C THR A 187 36.54 108.28 10.40
N ALA A 188 37.40 108.28 11.43
CA ALA A 188 38.43 107.25 11.60
C ALA A 188 37.89 105.80 11.77
N LYS A 189 36.57 105.61 11.97
CA LYS A 189 35.91 104.29 11.97
C LYS A 189 35.37 103.87 10.61
N THR A 190 35.13 104.82 9.72
CA THR A 190 34.63 104.64 8.34
C THR A 190 35.74 104.85 7.31
N ASP A 191 36.99 104.83 7.75
CA ASP A 191 38.17 104.93 6.89
C ASP A 191 38.33 103.64 6.05
N PRO A 192 38.49 103.75 4.72
CA PRO A 192 38.64 102.57 3.86
C PRO A 192 39.84 101.67 4.17
N TYR A 193 40.95 102.21 4.69
CA TYR A 193 42.14 101.41 5.03
C TYR A 193 41.95 100.64 6.33
N VAL A 194 41.32 101.25 7.34
CA VAL A 194 40.90 100.58 8.59
C VAL A 194 39.87 99.48 8.31
N ALA A 195 38.88 99.75 7.45
CA ALA A 195 37.88 98.77 7.03
C ALA A 195 38.50 97.60 6.24
N ASN A 196 39.41 97.88 5.31
CA ASN A 196 40.15 96.84 4.57
C ASN A 196 41.01 95.98 5.50
N SER A 197 41.66 96.59 6.49
CA SER A 197 42.42 95.89 7.52
C SER A 197 41.54 94.96 8.39
N ALA A 198 40.26 95.30 8.60
CA ALA A 198 39.30 94.42 9.27
C ALA A 198 38.88 93.25 8.37
N VAL A 199 38.59 93.49 7.09
CA VAL A 199 38.29 92.46 6.10
C VAL A 199 39.44 91.45 5.98
N GLN A 200 40.69 91.90 5.86
CA GLN A 200 41.85 91.00 5.73
C GLN A 200 42.01 90.08 6.95
N ARG A 201 41.86 90.60 8.18
CA ARG A 201 41.89 89.79 9.41
C ARG A 201 40.75 88.76 9.46
N GLN A 202 39.54 89.16 9.06
CA GLN A 202 38.38 88.26 9.05
C GLN A 202 38.51 87.17 7.98
N LEU A 203 38.96 87.49 6.77
CA LEU A 203 39.20 86.52 5.70
C LEU A 203 40.26 85.49 6.11
N HIS A 204 41.37 85.91 6.74
CA HIS A 204 42.38 84.99 7.25
C HIS A 204 41.82 84.03 8.32
N LYS A 205 40.87 84.51 9.14
CA LYS A 205 40.17 83.67 10.14
C LYS A 205 39.15 82.72 9.49
N GLN A 206 38.37 83.17 8.52
CA GLN A 206 37.45 82.31 7.76
C GLN A 206 38.22 81.18 7.07
N VAL A 207 39.30 81.51 6.36
CA VAL A 207 40.15 80.52 5.67
C VAL A 207 40.75 79.53 6.67
N HIS A 208 41.07 79.94 7.90
CA HIS A 208 41.52 79.01 8.95
C HIS A 208 40.42 78.01 9.32
N GLU A 209 39.21 78.47 9.63
CA GLU A 209 38.06 77.58 9.96
C GLU A 209 37.68 76.66 8.80
N GLU A 210 37.72 77.15 7.56
CA GLU A 210 37.46 76.35 6.35
C GLU A 210 38.51 75.25 6.16
N ASN A 211 39.79 75.55 6.40
CA ASN A 211 40.86 74.55 6.42
C ASN A 211 40.70 73.52 7.56
N LEU A 212 40.19 73.92 8.73
CA LEU A 212 39.89 73.00 9.83
C LEU A 212 38.72 72.05 9.48
N LEU A 213 37.64 72.59 8.90
CA LEU A 213 36.52 71.79 8.39
C LEU A 213 36.97 70.80 7.31
N GLN A 214 37.74 71.24 6.32
CA GLN A 214 38.25 70.39 5.25
C GLN A 214 39.12 69.24 5.78
N LYS A 215 40.06 69.53 6.70
CA LYS A 215 40.91 68.50 7.33
C LYS A 215 40.08 67.51 8.15
N SER A 216 39.08 67.98 8.88
CA SER A 216 38.17 67.12 9.63
C SER A 216 37.35 66.20 8.72
N ILE A 217 36.82 66.71 7.59
CA ILE A 217 36.10 65.90 6.60
C ILE A 217 36.99 64.80 6.02
N ILE A 218 38.24 65.09 5.68
CA ILE A 218 39.18 64.09 5.14
C ILE A 218 39.45 62.97 6.17
N ILE A 219 39.66 63.32 7.44
CA ILE A 219 39.83 62.35 8.52
C ILE A 219 38.56 61.51 8.73
N ILE A 220 37.38 62.13 8.68
CA ILE A 220 36.09 61.44 8.79
C ILE A 220 35.85 60.49 7.60
N GLN A 221 36.27 60.87 6.38
CA GLN A 221 36.22 60.00 5.19
C GLN A 221 37.11 58.77 5.36
N GLN A 222 38.37 58.93 5.77
CA GLN A 222 39.29 57.81 6.00
C GLN A 222 38.78 56.87 7.11
N ASN A 223 38.38 57.43 8.26
CA ASN A 223 37.82 56.64 9.37
C ASN A 223 36.54 55.91 8.96
N SER A 224 35.72 56.53 8.09
CA SER A 224 34.52 55.91 7.54
C SER A 224 34.81 54.74 6.60
N ALA A 225 35.84 54.85 5.75
CA ALA A 225 36.24 53.74 4.87
C ALA A 225 36.69 52.51 5.68
N HIS A 226 37.50 52.71 6.73
CA HIS A 226 37.90 51.64 7.64
C HIS A 226 36.72 51.07 8.44
N PHE A 227 35.76 51.91 8.88
CA PHE A 227 34.56 51.44 9.55
C PHE A 227 33.66 50.60 8.63
N GLU A 228 33.48 51.01 7.36
CA GLU A 228 32.71 50.27 6.37
C GLU A 228 33.33 48.90 6.05
N GLU A 229 34.66 48.83 5.95
CA GLU A 229 35.39 47.56 5.84
C GLU A 229 35.11 46.64 7.05
N GLY A 230 34.92 47.20 8.25
CA GLY A 230 34.43 46.50 9.43
C GLY A 230 32.98 45.97 9.30
N ILE A 231 32.06 46.77 8.74
CA ILE A 231 30.68 46.34 8.45
C ILE A 231 30.68 45.12 7.52
N VAL A 232 31.46 45.16 6.44
CA VAL A 232 31.54 44.07 5.45
C VAL A 232 32.08 42.79 6.10
N ARG A 233 33.18 42.87 6.88
CA ARG A 233 33.72 41.72 7.62
C ARG A 233 32.72 41.12 8.60
N ALA A 234 31.97 41.95 9.32
CA ALA A 234 30.96 41.49 10.28
C ALA A 234 29.80 40.75 9.60
N VAL A 235 29.33 41.24 8.45
CA VAL A 235 28.31 40.56 7.62
C VAL A 235 28.85 39.25 7.05
N GLN A 236 30.09 39.21 6.57
CA GLN A 236 30.75 37.99 6.09
C GLN A 236 30.88 36.94 7.21
N SER A 237 31.32 37.35 8.40
CA SER A 237 31.47 36.46 9.57
C SER A 237 30.12 35.89 10.04
N ALA A 238 29.06 36.71 10.07
CA ALA A 238 27.71 36.26 10.36
C ALA A 238 27.22 35.19 9.37
N TRP A 239 27.47 35.38 8.07
CA TRP A 239 27.08 34.42 7.04
C TRP A 239 27.92 33.13 7.05
N GLN A 240 29.22 33.24 7.34
CA GLN A 240 30.11 32.07 7.51
C GLN A 240 29.67 31.22 8.71
N THR A 241 29.32 31.87 9.83
CA THR A 241 28.79 31.19 11.03
C THR A 241 27.47 30.47 10.71
N TYR A 242 26.55 31.10 9.98
CA TYR A 242 25.32 30.43 9.53
C TYR A 242 25.62 29.18 8.69
N SER A 243 26.47 29.31 7.67
CA SER A 243 26.85 28.21 6.78
C SER A 243 27.43 27.00 7.53
N GLU A 244 28.31 27.27 8.50
CA GLU A 244 28.91 26.24 9.35
C GLU A 244 27.87 25.51 10.22
N TRP A 245 27.02 26.24 10.94
CA TRP A 245 26.00 25.63 11.80
C TRP A 245 24.91 24.90 11.00
N GLN A 246 24.51 25.44 9.84
CA GLN A 246 23.59 24.76 8.93
C GLN A 246 24.19 23.45 8.40
N SER A 247 25.45 23.47 7.96
CA SER A 247 26.14 22.27 7.45
C SER A 247 26.23 21.17 8.51
N ARG A 248 26.61 21.53 9.75
CA ARG A 248 26.65 20.62 10.91
C ARG A 248 25.28 20.02 11.22
N ALA A 249 24.22 20.85 11.24
CA ALA A 249 22.85 20.40 11.53
C ALA A 249 22.33 19.45 10.44
N SER A 250 22.48 19.81 9.17
CA SER A 250 22.08 18.97 8.03
C SER A 250 22.82 17.63 8.00
N ALA A 251 24.11 17.60 8.33
CA ALA A 251 24.89 16.36 8.41
C ALA A 251 24.39 15.42 9.52
N ALA A 252 24.13 15.94 10.73
CA ALA A 252 23.62 15.14 11.84
C ALA A 252 22.19 14.61 11.58
N ILE A 253 21.31 15.41 10.97
CA ILE A 253 19.97 14.99 10.55
C ILE A 253 20.06 13.88 9.48
N GLN A 254 20.99 14.01 8.52
CA GLN A 254 21.22 12.98 7.50
C GLN A 254 21.76 11.67 8.11
N GLU A 255 22.67 11.72 9.08
CA GLU A 255 23.15 10.55 9.82
C GLU A 255 22.00 9.83 10.54
N VAL A 256 21.11 10.59 11.19
CA VAL A 256 19.90 10.05 11.84
C VAL A 256 18.98 9.35 10.84
N HIS A 257 18.76 9.93 9.65
CA HIS A 257 17.96 9.29 8.60
C HIS A 257 18.61 8.00 8.06
N VAL A 258 19.92 7.99 7.84
CA VAL A 258 20.66 6.80 7.37
C VAL A 258 20.62 5.68 8.41
N ALA A 259 20.83 6.00 9.70
CA ALA A 259 20.72 5.04 10.79
C ALA A 259 19.31 4.42 10.91
N LEU A 260 18.27 5.23 10.73
CA LEU A 260 16.88 4.77 10.77
C LEU A 260 16.54 3.86 9.57
N ALA A 261 17.03 4.20 8.37
CA ALA A 261 16.87 3.37 7.18
C ALA A 261 17.59 2.02 7.33
N ALA A 262 18.81 2.01 7.89
CA ALA A 262 19.56 0.79 8.17
C ALA A 262 18.85 -0.10 9.21
N GLN A 263 18.27 0.49 10.26
CA GLN A 263 17.49 -0.27 11.25
C GLN A 263 16.23 -0.88 10.62
N MET A 264 15.47 -0.13 9.83
CA MET A 264 14.29 -0.67 9.12
C MET A 264 14.68 -1.81 8.17
N ALA A 265 15.80 -1.67 7.43
CA ALA A 265 16.31 -2.69 6.52
C ALA A 265 16.88 -3.94 7.23
N SER A 266 17.17 -3.86 8.54
CA SER A 266 17.65 -5.00 9.34
C SER A 266 16.54 -5.95 9.81
N LEU A 267 15.26 -5.58 9.63
CA LEU A 267 14.12 -6.43 9.97
C LEU A 267 13.96 -7.57 8.96
N ALA A 268 14.28 -8.80 9.39
CA ALA A 268 13.99 -10.01 8.63
C ALA A 268 12.46 -10.18 8.46
N PRO A 269 11.91 -10.34 7.23
CA PRO A 269 10.46 -10.28 6.98
C PRO A 269 9.63 -11.37 7.69
N ASP A 270 10.25 -12.51 8.00
CA ASP A 270 9.68 -13.70 8.61
C ASP A 270 9.77 -13.71 10.14
N ARG A 271 10.72 -12.96 10.72
CA ARG A 271 11.04 -12.97 12.17
C ARG A 271 9.84 -12.68 13.07
N GLU A 272 8.99 -11.73 12.70
CA GLU A 272 7.75 -11.45 13.46
C GLU A 272 6.79 -12.64 13.44
N TRP A 273 6.58 -13.26 12.28
CA TRP A 273 5.71 -14.43 12.14
C TRP A 273 6.24 -15.65 12.89
N ILE A 274 7.54 -15.95 12.75
CA ILE A 274 8.20 -17.07 13.44
C ILE A 274 8.14 -16.87 14.96
N ALA A 275 8.41 -15.64 15.44
CA ALA A 275 8.34 -15.34 16.86
C ALA A 275 6.90 -15.33 17.40
N PHE A 276 5.91 -14.96 16.59
CA PHE A 276 4.49 -15.03 16.95
C PHE A 276 3.99 -16.49 17.00
N SER A 277 4.30 -17.29 15.98
CA SER A 277 3.81 -18.67 15.89
C SER A 277 4.41 -19.57 16.97
N ALA A 278 5.70 -19.41 17.27
CA ALA A 278 6.38 -20.10 18.37
C ALA A 278 5.87 -19.73 19.78
N ARG A 279 4.97 -18.74 19.91
CA ARG A 279 4.27 -18.36 21.16
C ARG A 279 2.78 -18.74 21.17
N SER A 280 2.27 -19.38 20.12
CA SER A 280 0.84 -19.47 19.85
C SER A 280 0.33 -20.91 19.81
N ASP A 281 0.02 -21.47 20.99
CA ASP A 281 -0.52 -22.84 21.24
C ASP A 281 -1.86 -23.18 20.53
N HIS A 282 -2.35 -22.30 19.65
CA HIS A 282 -3.63 -22.42 18.95
C HIS A 282 -3.48 -22.37 17.42
N LEU A 283 -2.26 -22.23 16.90
CA LEU A 283 -2.01 -22.43 15.48
C LEU A 283 -1.98 -23.93 15.15
N LEU A 284 -2.58 -24.28 14.02
CA LEU A 284 -2.49 -25.64 13.48
C LEU A 284 -1.13 -25.81 12.82
N ASP A 285 -0.43 -26.90 13.16
CA ASP A 285 0.77 -27.34 12.45
C ASP A 285 0.37 -27.69 11.00
N PRO A 286 0.99 -27.09 9.96
CA PRO A 286 0.66 -27.35 8.56
C PRO A 286 0.89 -28.81 8.14
N ASP A 287 1.75 -29.57 8.84
CA ASP A 287 1.98 -30.99 8.60
C ASP A 287 0.93 -31.88 9.29
N THR A 288 -0.05 -31.31 10.01
CA THR A 288 -1.19 -32.05 10.56
C THR A 288 -2.02 -32.67 9.43
N PRO A 289 -2.13 -34.01 9.34
CA PRO A 289 -2.84 -34.65 8.24
C PRO A 289 -4.35 -34.35 8.30
N LEU A 290 -4.94 -34.04 7.14
CA LEU A 290 -6.38 -33.84 7.01
C LEU A 290 -7.15 -35.10 7.44
N ARG A 291 -8.17 -34.91 8.28
CA ARG A 291 -9.04 -35.99 8.77
C ARG A 291 -9.78 -36.66 7.60
N LYS A 292 -9.58 -37.96 7.42
CA LYS A 292 -10.34 -38.80 6.49
C LYS A 292 -11.42 -39.58 7.25
N PRO A 293 -12.61 -39.82 6.66
CA PRO A 293 -13.65 -40.65 7.27
C PRO A 293 -13.15 -42.05 7.65
N ASP A 294 -12.29 -42.64 6.81
CA ASP A 294 -11.70 -43.98 6.95
C ASP A 294 -10.82 -44.16 8.21
N HIS A 295 -10.48 -43.06 8.90
CA HIS A 295 -9.72 -43.07 10.16
C HIS A 295 -10.60 -42.74 11.39
N ILE A 296 -11.92 -42.57 11.21
CA ILE A 296 -12.86 -42.28 12.30
C ILE A 296 -13.37 -43.60 12.88
N VAL A 297 -12.70 -44.07 13.94
CA VAL A 297 -13.20 -45.21 14.74
C VAL A 297 -14.41 -44.75 15.55
N TYR A 298 -15.52 -45.49 15.46
CA TYR A 298 -16.73 -45.27 16.27
C TYR A 298 -17.26 -46.58 16.87
N PRO A 299 -17.99 -46.54 18.00
CA PRO A 299 -18.52 -47.75 18.62
C PRO A 299 -19.45 -48.52 17.66
N LEU A 300 -19.33 -49.85 17.66
CA LEU A 300 -20.10 -50.78 16.82
C LEU A 300 -19.79 -50.72 15.29
N MET A 301 -18.73 -50.04 14.85
CA MET A 301 -18.35 -50.00 13.42
C MET A 301 -17.98 -51.37 12.82
N ASP A 302 -17.56 -52.32 13.67
CA ASP A 302 -17.15 -53.68 13.27
C ASP A 302 -18.24 -54.73 13.55
N ASP A 303 -19.47 -54.31 13.87
CA ASP A 303 -20.56 -55.24 14.18
C ASP A 303 -21.07 -55.94 12.90
N PRO A 304 -21.17 -57.28 12.87
CA PRO A 304 -21.58 -58.00 11.66
C PRO A 304 -23.02 -57.70 11.21
N SER A 305 -23.87 -57.08 12.05
CA SER A 305 -25.23 -56.70 11.67
C SER A 305 -25.32 -55.50 10.72
N ILE A 306 -24.27 -54.65 10.65
CA ILE A 306 -24.23 -53.50 9.73
C ILE A 306 -23.53 -53.79 8.40
N LEU A 307 -22.88 -54.95 8.26
CA LEU A 307 -22.32 -55.41 6.99
C LEU A 307 -23.43 -55.98 6.08
N PRO A 308 -23.47 -55.63 4.79
CA PRO A 308 -24.44 -56.20 3.87
C PRO A 308 -24.10 -57.67 3.53
N VAL A 309 -25.12 -58.52 3.47
CA VAL A 309 -24.97 -59.95 3.11
C VAL A 309 -24.68 -60.10 1.61
N HIS A 310 -25.35 -59.32 0.78
CA HIS A 310 -25.18 -59.28 -0.68
C HIS A 310 -25.49 -57.87 -1.18
N THR A 311 -24.72 -57.35 -2.15
CA THR A 311 -25.09 -56.12 -2.88
C THR A 311 -24.86 -56.27 -4.37
N GLY A 312 -25.68 -55.60 -5.18
CA GLY A 312 -25.58 -55.70 -6.65
C GLY A 312 -26.73 -55.02 -7.38
N LEU A 313 -26.74 -55.10 -8.71
CA LEU A 313 -27.79 -54.52 -9.54
C LEU A 313 -28.86 -55.59 -9.86
N LEU A 314 -30.12 -55.30 -9.56
CA LEU A 314 -31.25 -56.15 -9.95
C LEU A 314 -32.27 -55.36 -10.75
N GLU A 315 -32.92 -56.05 -11.69
CA GLU A 315 -33.99 -55.50 -12.51
C GLU A 315 -35.37 -55.91 -11.99
N ARG A 316 -36.14 -54.95 -11.46
CA ARG A 316 -37.50 -55.19 -10.94
C ARG A 316 -38.56 -54.81 -11.96
N LYS A 317 -39.56 -55.68 -12.12
CA LYS A 317 -40.74 -55.45 -12.99
C LYS A 317 -41.72 -54.47 -12.33
N LYS A 318 -42.08 -53.37 -13.00
CA LYS A 318 -43.05 -52.40 -12.45
C LYS A 318 -44.47 -52.96 -12.51
N ARG A 319 -45.25 -52.85 -11.42
CA ARG A 319 -46.62 -53.41 -11.28
C ARG A 319 -47.58 -53.09 -12.45
N PHE A 320 -47.43 -51.92 -13.08
CA PHE A 320 -48.32 -51.40 -14.12
C PHE A 320 -47.66 -51.22 -15.50
N MET A 321 -46.40 -51.62 -15.70
CA MET A 321 -45.71 -51.53 -17.00
C MET A 321 -44.88 -52.78 -17.25
N ARG A 322 -44.87 -53.30 -18.49
CA ARG A 322 -44.07 -54.48 -18.86
C ARG A 322 -42.55 -54.23 -18.94
N LYS A 323 -42.09 -52.99 -18.66
CA LYS A 323 -40.68 -52.61 -18.61
C LYS A 323 -40.06 -52.93 -17.24
N TYR A 324 -38.84 -53.45 -17.26
CA TYR A 324 -38.00 -53.65 -16.06
C TYR A 324 -37.22 -52.38 -15.76
N ARG A 325 -36.92 -52.13 -14.48
CA ARG A 325 -36.03 -51.05 -14.02
C ARG A 325 -34.86 -51.68 -13.28
N GLU A 326 -33.64 -51.41 -13.74
CA GLU A 326 -32.43 -51.68 -12.98
C GLU A 326 -32.28 -50.65 -11.84
N ALA A 327 -31.89 -51.13 -10.67
CA ALA A 327 -31.58 -50.34 -9.49
C ALA A 327 -30.55 -51.11 -8.63
N TYR A 328 -29.92 -50.44 -7.67
CA TYR A 328 -28.98 -51.06 -6.75
C TYR A 328 -29.73 -51.69 -5.58
N TYR A 329 -29.36 -52.91 -5.20
CA TYR A 329 -29.99 -53.66 -4.13
C TYR A 329 -28.98 -54.04 -3.06
N VAL A 330 -29.45 -53.99 -1.81
CA VAL A 330 -28.69 -54.34 -0.61
C VAL A 330 -29.52 -55.32 0.20
N LEU A 331 -28.96 -56.50 0.46
CA LEU A 331 -29.48 -57.52 1.35
C LEU A 331 -28.84 -57.36 2.73
N THR A 332 -29.64 -57.22 3.78
CA THR A 332 -29.14 -57.02 5.16
C THR A 332 -29.29 -58.27 6.01
N PRO A 333 -28.45 -58.46 7.05
CA PRO A 333 -28.58 -59.57 8.01
C PRO A 333 -29.94 -59.59 8.73
N ALA A 334 -30.60 -58.42 8.84
CA ALA A 334 -31.95 -58.26 9.37
C ALA A 334 -33.07 -58.79 8.44
N GLY A 335 -32.74 -59.39 7.29
CA GLY A 335 -33.71 -59.97 6.35
C GLY A 335 -34.42 -58.95 5.47
N PHE A 336 -33.89 -57.73 5.33
CA PHE A 336 -34.43 -56.75 4.38
C PHE A 336 -33.65 -56.74 3.06
N LEU A 337 -34.39 -56.73 1.96
CA LEU A 337 -33.91 -56.43 0.61
C LEU A 337 -34.33 -55.00 0.24
N HIS A 338 -33.38 -54.07 0.21
CA HIS A 338 -33.59 -52.65 -0.08
C HIS A 338 -33.27 -52.32 -1.55
N GLU A 339 -34.03 -51.39 -2.18
CA GLU A 339 -33.76 -50.82 -3.52
C GLU A 339 -33.30 -49.37 -3.38
N TYR A 340 -32.05 -49.08 -3.73
CA TYR A 340 -31.47 -47.74 -3.82
C TYR A 340 -31.41 -47.25 -5.28
N ALA A 341 -31.48 -45.93 -5.46
CA ALA A 341 -31.38 -45.30 -6.78
C ALA A 341 -29.93 -45.00 -7.22
N SER A 342 -28.96 -45.16 -6.32
CA SER A 342 -27.51 -45.09 -6.57
C SER A 342 -26.81 -46.22 -5.79
N SER A 343 -25.63 -46.63 -6.25
CA SER A 343 -24.72 -47.49 -5.49
C SER A 343 -23.73 -46.72 -4.60
N ASP A 344 -23.54 -45.42 -4.86
CA ASP A 344 -22.82 -44.53 -3.94
C ASP A 344 -23.73 -44.10 -2.78
N PRO A 345 -23.39 -44.41 -1.51
CA PRO A 345 -24.16 -44.00 -0.33
C PRO A 345 -24.23 -42.48 -0.13
N ASN A 346 -23.24 -41.73 -0.63
CA ASN A 346 -23.16 -40.28 -0.44
C ASN A 346 -24.11 -39.53 -1.40
N ALA A 347 -24.30 -40.05 -2.61
CA ALA A 347 -25.26 -39.52 -3.57
C ALA A 347 -26.71 -39.54 -3.01
N PRO A 348 -27.57 -38.56 -3.37
CA PRO A 348 -28.96 -38.51 -2.90
C PRO A 348 -29.81 -39.76 -3.19
N GLY A 349 -29.39 -40.60 -4.14
CA GLY A 349 -30.03 -41.89 -4.45
C GLY A 349 -29.60 -43.08 -3.60
N GLY A 350 -28.49 -42.96 -2.85
CA GLY A 350 -27.95 -44.00 -1.95
C GLY A 350 -28.23 -43.73 -0.46
N GLN A 351 -28.51 -42.49 -0.08
CA GLN A 351 -28.78 -42.10 1.31
C GLN A 351 -30.05 -42.74 1.92
N ALA A 352 -31.03 -43.16 1.11
CA ALA A 352 -32.28 -43.76 1.58
C ALA A 352 -32.87 -44.76 0.58
N PRO A 353 -33.44 -45.88 1.05
CA PRO A 353 -34.01 -46.90 0.17
C PRO A 353 -35.35 -46.46 -0.43
N THR A 354 -35.44 -46.50 -1.75
CA THR A 354 -36.65 -46.14 -2.54
C THR A 354 -37.75 -47.20 -2.49
N PHE A 355 -37.39 -48.45 -2.19
CA PHE A 355 -38.29 -49.57 -1.88
C PHE A 355 -37.56 -50.52 -0.91
N SER A 356 -38.32 -51.33 -0.17
CA SER A 356 -37.77 -52.31 0.77
C SER A 356 -38.73 -53.48 0.91
N LEU A 357 -38.18 -54.68 1.07
CA LEU A 357 -38.93 -55.93 1.18
C LEU A 357 -38.39 -56.76 2.35
N PHE A 358 -39.26 -57.16 3.28
CA PHE A 358 -38.91 -57.98 4.43
C PHE A 358 -39.08 -59.47 4.07
N LEU A 359 -37.96 -60.15 3.84
CA LEU A 359 -37.89 -61.53 3.34
C LEU A 359 -38.46 -62.58 4.31
N PRO A 360 -38.33 -62.46 5.65
CA PRO A 360 -38.98 -63.40 6.57
C PRO A 360 -40.52 -63.40 6.51
N ALA A 361 -41.16 -62.40 5.89
CA ALA A 361 -42.61 -62.41 5.61
C ALA A 361 -42.95 -62.91 4.18
N CYS A 362 -41.97 -63.39 3.42
CA CYS A 362 -42.10 -63.76 2.01
C CYS A 362 -41.88 -65.26 1.75
N THR A 363 -42.44 -65.72 0.63
CA THR A 363 -42.13 -67.00 0.01
C THR A 363 -41.27 -66.77 -1.24
N LEU A 364 -40.12 -67.43 -1.31
CA LEU A 364 -39.25 -67.40 -2.49
C LEU A 364 -39.70 -68.47 -3.49
N GLY A 365 -40.11 -68.06 -4.69
CA GLY A 365 -40.38 -68.96 -5.81
C GLY A 365 -39.10 -69.59 -6.38
N PRO A 366 -39.21 -70.65 -7.19
CA PRO A 366 -38.04 -71.32 -7.76
C PRO A 366 -37.26 -70.39 -8.71
N PRO A 367 -35.94 -70.58 -8.84
CA PRO A 367 -35.14 -69.85 -9.82
C PRO A 367 -35.49 -70.36 -11.22
N ALA A 368 -35.38 -69.52 -12.25
CA ALA A 368 -35.63 -69.93 -13.62
C ALA A 368 -34.78 -71.16 -14.00
N PRO A 369 -35.29 -72.11 -14.81
CA PRO A 369 -34.54 -73.30 -15.22
C PRO A 369 -33.34 -72.91 -16.11
N PRO A 370 -32.30 -73.77 -16.23
CA PRO A 370 -31.11 -73.49 -17.04
C PRO A 370 -31.41 -73.15 -18.51
N THR A 371 -32.49 -73.72 -19.06
CA THR A 371 -32.97 -73.50 -20.43
C THR A 371 -33.71 -72.17 -20.63
N SER A 372 -33.92 -71.36 -19.59
CA SER A 372 -34.62 -70.09 -19.68
C SER A 372 -33.77 -69.00 -20.34
N ARG A 373 -34.30 -68.40 -21.42
CA ARG A 373 -33.76 -67.17 -22.05
C ARG A 373 -33.79 -65.92 -21.16
N SER A 374 -34.06 -66.05 -19.86
CA SER A 374 -34.06 -64.94 -18.91
C SER A 374 -33.91 -65.44 -17.47
N HIS A 375 -32.90 -64.91 -16.78
CA HIS A 375 -32.57 -65.23 -15.40
C HIS A 375 -33.49 -64.45 -14.45
N LYS A 376 -34.51 -65.13 -13.91
CA LYS A 376 -35.51 -64.55 -13.01
C LYS A 376 -35.83 -65.44 -11.82
N PHE A 377 -36.13 -64.79 -10.70
CA PHE A 377 -36.81 -65.39 -9.56
C PHE A 377 -38.02 -64.53 -9.16
N HIS A 378 -38.88 -65.11 -8.33
CA HIS A 378 -40.10 -64.48 -7.84
C HIS A 378 -40.11 -64.50 -6.32
N VAL A 379 -40.54 -63.40 -5.70
CA VAL A 379 -40.74 -63.33 -4.25
C VAL A 379 -42.19 -62.91 -4.02
N GLU A 380 -42.94 -63.66 -3.20
CA GLU A 380 -44.36 -63.41 -2.94
C GLU A 380 -44.58 -63.10 -1.45
N SER A 381 -45.29 -62.01 -1.14
CA SER A 381 -45.66 -61.69 0.24
C SER A 381 -46.64 -62.72 0.80
N SER A 382 -46.36 -63.30 1.98
CA SER A 382 -47.36 -64.12 2.67
C SER A 382 -48.49 -63.24 3.22
N THR A 383 -49.73 -63.53 2.85
CA THR A 383 -50.92 -62.82 3.35
C THR A 383 -51.22 -63.08 4.83
N GLU A 384 -50.50 -64.03 5.44
CA GLU A 384 -50.69 -64.50 6.82
C GLU A 384 -49.83 -63.71 7.85
N GLY A 385 -48.98 -62.78 7.38
CA GLY A 385 -48.10 -61.93 8.20
C GLY A 385 -48.31 -60.44 7.94
N GLY A 386 -49.40 -59.86 8.46
CA GLY A 386 -49.78 -58.46 8.21
C GLY A 386 -48.85 -57.43 8.89
N GLY A 387 -47.75 -57.06 8.23
CA GLY A 387 -46.74 -56.11 8.78
C GLY A 387 -46.01 -55.25 7.75
N GLY A 388 -46.59 -54.99 6.58
CA GLY A 388 -45.94 -54.25 5.50
C GLY A 388 -45.75 -52.76 5.78
N VAL A 389 -44.64 -52.39 6.43
CA VAL A 389 -44.25 -50.98 6.67
C VAL A 389 -43.81 -50.33 5.37
N GLY A 390 -44.71 -49.56 4.75
CA GLY A 390 -44.35 -48.59 3.71
C GLY A 390 -43.68 -47.34 4.29
N PRO A 391 -42.89 -46.59 3.50
CA PRO A 391 -42.27 -45.35 3.95
C PRO A 391 -43.32 -44.26 4.23
N ALA A 392 -42.98 -43.34 5.14
CA ALA A 392 -43.83 -42.29 5.72
C ALA A 392 -45.02 -42.81 6.56
N GLY A 393 -44.83 -42.83 7.89
CA GLY A 393 -45.82 -43.32 8.83
C GLY A 393 -47.09 -42.45 8.91
N LYS A 394 -48.26 -43.10 8.81
CA LYS A 394 -49.56 -42.57 9.26
C LYS A 394 -50.46 -43.73 9.71
N VAL A 395 -50.52 -43.96 11.02
CA VAL A 395 -51.50 -44.85 11.62
C VAL A 395 -52.90 -44.22 11.52
N SER A 396 -53.79 -44.87 10.77
CA SER A 396 -55.24 -44.70 10.89
C SER A 396 -55.93 -45.95 10.37
N GLY A 397 -56.72 -46.60 11.22
CA GLY A 397 -57.52 -47.77 10.83
C GLY A 397 -58.87 -47.39 10.21
N LEU A 398 -59.80 -48.35 10.28
CA LEU A 398 -61.25 -48.17 10.09
C LEU A 398 -61.79 -47.97 8.65
N ARG A 399 -61.40 -48.82 7.69
CA ARG A 399 -62.28 -49.23 6.56
C ARG A 399 -62.14 -50.71 6.21
N ALA A 400 -62.76 -51.56 7.02
CA ALA A 400 -62.84 -53.01 6.78
C ALA A 400 -64.26 -53.42 6.35
N SER A 401 -64.58 -53.23 5.07
CA SER A 401 -65.73 -53.86 4.39
C SER A 401 -65.60 -53.73 2.87
N LEU A 402 -66.28 -54.62 2.14
CA LEU A 402 -66.47 -54.66 0.68
C LEU A 402 -65.26 -55.08 -0.22
N SER A 403 -65.26 -56.39 -0.51
CA SER A 403 -65.01 -56.99 -1.84
C SER A 403 -63.60 -57.50 -2.24
N MET A 404 -63.65 -58.67 -2.90
CA MET A 404 -62.62 -59.45 -3.63
C MET A 404 -61.38 -59.98 -2.89
N LYS A 405 -61.00 -61.22 -3.28
CA LYS A 405 -59.75 -61.90 -2.89
C LYS A 405 -58.54 -61.03 -3.26
N GLY A 406 -57.79 -60.58 -2.26
CA GLY A 406 -56.49 -59.97 -2.47
C GLY A 406 -55.49 -61.01 -2.98
N SER A 407 -54.96 -60.81 -4.19
CA SER A 407 -53.76 -61.53 -4.65
C SER A 407 -52.60 -61.22 -3.71
N ALA A 408 -51.77 -62.23 -3.41
CA ALA A 408 -50.44 -61.99 -2.85
C ALA A 408 -49.67 -61.03 -3.78
N HIS A 409 -48.83 -60.16 -3.20
CA HIS A 409 -47.97 -59.29 -3.98
C HIS A 409 -46.72 -60.07 -4.39
N ALA A 410 -46.66 -60.43 -5.68
CA ALA A 410 -45.50 -61.06 -6.29
C ALA A 410 -44.58 -60.01 -6.94
N TRP A 411 -43.29 -60.05 -6.61
CA TRP A 411 -42.23 -59.28 -7.25
C TRP A 411 -41.36 -60.20 -8.12
N THR A 412 -41.31 -59.91 -9.42
CA THR A 412 -40.32 -60.53 -10.32
C THR A 412 -39.03 -59.71 -10.31
N PHE A 413 -37.92 -60.36 -9.98
CA PHE A 413 -36.56 -59.84 -10.12
C PHE A 413 -35.88 -60.53 -11.31
N ARG A 414 -35.03 -59.80 -12.04
CA ARG A 414 -34.17 -60.30 -13.11
C ARG A 414 -32.71 -59.93 -12.79
N CYS A 415 -31.80 -60.87 -13.00
CA CYS A 415 -30.36 -60.65 -12.98
C CYS A 415 -29.81 -60.63 -14.41
N ARG A 416 -28.56 -60.18 -14.59
CA ARG A 416 -27.87 -60.12 -15.87
C ARG A 416 -27.35 -61.50 -16.28
N SER A 417 -26.85 -62.30 -15.32
CA SER A 417 -26.37 -63.68 -15.56
C SER A 417 -27.18 -64.75 -14.80
N ARG A 418 -26.93 -66.03 -15.15
CA ARG A 418 -27.45 -67.19 -14.40
C ARG A 418 -26.78 -67.33 -13.03
N GLU A 419 -25.50 -66.96 -12.96
CA GLU A 419 -24.66 -67.06 -11.77
C GLU A 419 -25.12 -66.08 -10.69
N GLU A 420 -25.18 -64.79 -11.01
CA GLU A 420 -25.78 -63.73 -10.19
C GLU A 420 -27.17 -64.13 -9.66
N MET A 421 -28.01 -64.72 -10.52
CA MET A 421 -29.34 -65.18 -10.10
C MET A 421 -29.28 -66.32 -9.08
N MET A 422 -28.33 -67.24 -9.20
CA MET A 422 -28.19 -68.34 -8.24
C MET A 422 -27.60 -67.85 -6.91
N GLU A 423 -26.66 -66.91 -6.93
CA GLU A 423 -26.14 -66.23 -5.73
C GLU A 423 -27.27 -65.52 -4.99
N TRP A 424 -27.92 -64.53 -5.63
CA TRP A 424 -29.05 -63.79 -5.07
C TRP A 424 -30.17 -64.71 -4.59
N TRP A 425 -30.48 -65.80 -5.32
CA TRP A 425 -31.51 -66.74 -4.92
C TRP A 425 -31.11 -67.58 -3.70
N ASN A 426 -29.84 -68.00 -3.60
CA ASN A 426 -29.32 -68.73 -2.43
C ASN A 426 -29.29 -67.83 -1.18
N ASP A 427 -28.83 -66.58 -1.30
CA ASP A 427 -28.74 -65.67 -0.16
C ASP A 427 -30.12 -65.24 0.33
N ILE A 428 -31.05 -64.93 -0.60
CA ILE A 428 -32.45 -64.65 -0.27
C ILE A 428 -33.16 -65.90 0.30
N ARG A 429 -32.80 -67.12 -0.15
CA ARG A 429 -33.35 -68.37 0.40
C ARG A 429 -33.02 -68.55 1.88
N MET A 430 -31.82 -68.15 2.32
CA MET A 430 -31.42 -68.24 3.73
C MET A 430 -32.20 -67.26 4.65
N LEU A 431 -32.87 -66.26 4.08
CA LEU A 431 -33.58 -65.19 4.82
C LEU A 431 -35.10 -65.18 4.56
N CYS A 432 -35.63 -66.09 3.73
CA CYS A 432 -37.07 -66.26 3.47
C CYS A 432 -37.68 -67.37 4.34
N ALA A 433 -38.86 -67.13 4.92
CA ALA A 433 -39.53 -68.12 5.80
C ALA A 433 -40.05 -69.36 5.07
N ARG A 434 -40.29 -69.28 3.76
CA ARG A 434 -40.60 -70.42 2.88
C ARG A 434 -39.89 -70.24 1.54
N TYR A 435 -39.43 -71.33 0.94
CA TYR A 435 -38.90 -71.32 -0.42
C TYR A 435 -39.42 -72.54 -1.20
N LEU A 436 -39.58 -72.38 -2.51
CA LEU A 436 -40.04 -73.40 -3.43
C LEU A 436 -38.88 -73.82 -4.33
N VAL A 437 -38.57 -75.11 -4.33
CA VAL A 437 -37.64 -75.71 -5.29
C VAL A 437 -38.46 -76.21 -6.48
N ALA A 438 -37.96 -76.06 -7.70
CA ALA A 438 -38.60 -76.66 -8.87
C ALA A 438 -38.47 -78.19 -8.80
N SER A 439 -39.58 -78.91 -8.85
CA SER A 439 -39.56 -80.36 -9.00
C SER A 439 -39.01 -80.73 -10.37
N GLU A 440 -37.92 -81.50 -10.41
CA GLU A 440 -37.43 -82.08 -11.66
C GLU A 440 -38.50 -82.97 -12.30
N GLN A 441 -38.61 -82.92 -13.63
CA GLN A 441 -39.45 -83.85 -14.38
C GLN A 441 -38.73 -85.20 -14.49
N MET A 442 -38.89 -86.01 -13.44
CA MET A 442 -38.39 -87.38 -13.35
C MET A 442 -39.01 -88.27 -14.45
N GLU A 443 -38.29 -88.49 -15.55
CA GLU A 443 -38.70 -89.46 -16.58
C GLU A 443 -38.60 -90.90 -16.05
N ARG A 444 -39.75 -91.47 -15.65
CA ARG A 444 -39.86 -92.89 -15.29
C ARG A 444 -39.84 -93.79 -16.52
N SER A 445 -38.65 -94.05 -17.06
CA SER A 445 -38.44 -95.14 -18.03
C SER A 445 -38.39 -96.49 -17.29
N GLY A 446 -39.24 -97.45 -17.68
CA GLY A 446 -39.34 -98.77 -17.07
C GLY A 446 -38.81 -99.91 -17.95
N PRO A 447 -38.51 -101.10 -17.39
CA PRO A 447 -37.76 -102.16 -18.09
C PRO A 447 -38.35 -102.65 -19.42
N VAL A 448 -39.66 -102.51 -19.61
CA VAL A 448 -40.38 -102.96 -20.82
C VAL A 448 -39.92 -102.21 -22.09
N ALA A 449 -39.46 -100.96 -21.96
CA ALA A 449 -38.98 -100.14 -23.09
C ALA A 449 -37.56 -100.48 -23.58
N ALA A 450 -36.86 -101.39 -22.88
CA ALA A 450 -35.58 -101.97 -23.32
C ALA A 450 -35.81 -103.23 -24.18
N ALA A 451 -36.71 -104.12 -23.76
CA ALA A 451 -36.95 -105.43 -24.41
C ALA A 451 -37.43 -105.35 -25.87
N VAL A 452 -38.00 -104.23 -26.31
CA VAL A 452 -38.46 -104.01 -27.70
C VAL A 452 -37.32 -103.53 -28.62
N ARG A 453 -36.13 -103.22 -28.07
CA ARG A 453 -34.94 -102.81 -28.84
C ARG A 453 -33.89 -103.91 -29.01
N SER A 454 -34.15 -105.13 -28.54
CA SER A 454 -33.16 -106.21 -28.41
C SER A 454 -33.61 -107.53 -29.04
N VAL A 455 -34.02 -107.52 -30.32
CA VAL A 455 -34.36 -108.74 -31.09
C VAL A 455 -33.91 -108.62 -32.55
N GLY A 456 -32.98 -109.49 -32.98
CA GLY A 456 -32.45 -109.59 -34.35
C GLY A 456 -31.27 -108.62 -34.61
N TYR A 457 -30.05 -109.06 -34.91
CA TYR A 457 -29.55 -110.38 -35.36
C TYR A 457 -28.22 -110.78 -34.67
N ASN A 458 -27.72 -111.99 -34.97
CA ASN A 458 -26.58 -112.61 -34.30
C ASN A 458 -25.21 -112.33 -34.97
N SER A 459 -24.17 -112.53 -34.15
CA SER A 459 -22.76 -112.91 -34.40
C SER A 459 -22.28 -113.33 -35.79
N GLU A 460 -21.02 -113.01 -36.09
CA GLU A 460 -19.92 -113.97 -36.35
C GLU A 460 -18.55 -113.29 -36.08
N ASP A 461 -17.45 -114.06 -36.06
CA ASP A 461 -16.11 -113.67 -35.56
C ASP A 461 -15.10 -113.37 -36.72
N GLU A 462 -13.82 -113.80 -36.59
CA GLU A 462 -12.62 -113.55 -37.47
C GLU A 462 -11.94 -112.17 -37.22
N GLU A 463 -10.64 -112.01 -36.87
CA GLU A 463 -9.34 -112.54 -37.40
C GLU A 463 -8.89 -111.77 -38.67
N GLU A 464 -7.62 -111.39 -38.93
CA GLU A 464 -6.31 -111.62 -38.28
C GLU A 464 -5.26 -110.53 -38.69
N GLU A 465 -4.01 -110.60 -38.18
CA GLU A 465 -2.70 -110.07 -38.72
C GLU A 465 -2.53 -108.56 -39.13
N GLU A 466 -1.63 -107.78 -38.51
CA GLU A 466 -0.15 -107.59 -38.73
C GLU A 466 0.20 -106.55 -39.84
N GLU A 467 0.84 -105.40 -39.49
CA GLU A 467 2.29 -105.07 -39.61
C GLU A 467 2.64 -104.54 -41.05
N LEU A 468 3.45 -103.49 -41.33
CA LEU A 468 4.66 -102.89 -40.72
C LEU A 468 4.79 -101.36 -40.99
N GLU A 469 5.64 -100.71 -40.18
CA GLU A 469 6.70 -99.68 -40.39
C GLU A 469 6.75 -98.80 -41.69
N ASP A 470 7.26 -97.56 -41.68
CA ASP A 470 8.11 -96.86 -40.67
C ASP A 470 7.60 -95.43 -40.27
N ASP A 471 8.27 -94.26 -40.22
CA ASP A 471 9.55 -93.71 -40.78
C ASP A 471 10.14 -92.60 -39.86
N GLU A 472 11.45 -92.30 -39.99
CA GLU A 472 12.30 -91.40 -39.17
C GLU A 472 12.28 -89.91 -39.65
N GLU A 473 12.94 -88.86 -39.13
CA GLU A 473 13.54 -88.40 -37.83
C GLU A 473 13.59 -86.83 -37.93
N GLY A 474 13.98 -85.98 -36.96
CA GLY A 474 14.50 -86.14 -35.60
C GLY A 474 14.90 -84.77 -34.97
N VAL A 475 15.03 -84.75 -33.63
CA VAL A 475 15.80 -83.84 -32.70
C VAL A 475 16.44 -82.53 -33.26
N ASN A 476 16.34 -81.31 -32.69
CA ASN A 476 16.79 -80.91 -31.33
C ASN A 476 16.76 -79.36 -31.06
N SER A 477 16.87 -78.96 -29.78
CA SER A 477 17.55 -77.77 -29.20
C SER A 477 17.12 -76.29 -29.46
N SER A 478 16.45 -75.72 -28.44
CA SER A 478 16.86 -74.53 -27.63
C SER A 478 16.97 -73.08 -28.18
N LEU A 479 16.48 -72.16 -27.31
CA LEU A 479 16.99 -70.82 -26.95
C LEU A 479 16.72 -69.58 -27.84
N SER A 480 16.46 -68.45 -27.15
CA SER A 480 16.32 -67.05 -27.63
C SER A 480 15.20 -66.76 -28.65
N GLY A 481 14.72 -65.52 -28.81
CA GLY A 481 14.94 -64.34 -27.97
C GLY A 481 15.01 -63.00 -28.74
N ASP A 482 13.93 -62.21 -28.60
CA ASP A 482 13.85 -60.74 -28.80
C ASP A 482 13.84 -60.14 -30.24
N GLU A 483 13.32 -58.90 -30.29
CA GLU A 483 13.32 -57.85 -31.33
C GLU A 483 12.71 -58.08 -32.74
N GLY A 484 12.08 -57.02 -33.29
CA GLY A 484 11.91 -56.80 -34.75
C GLY A 484 10.50 -56.44 -35.27
N GLU A 485 10.11 -55.15 -35.28
CA GLU A 485 8.94 -54.64 -36.03
C GLU A 485 9.22 -53.30 -36.74
N LEU A 486 9.70 -53.39 -37.99
CA LEU A 486 9.75 -52.37 -39.07
C LEU A 486 9.85 -53.16 -40.41
N GLU A 487 9.55 -52.70 -41.63
CA GLU A 487 9.26 -51.35 -42.18
C GLU A 487 8.47 -51.44 -43.53
N TYR A 488 8.44 -50.33 -44.29
CA TYR A 488 8.27 -50.16 -45.75
C TYR A 488 6.90 -49.64 -46.28
N ALA A 489 6.83 -48.72 -47.25
CA ALA A 489 7.87 -48.09 -48.10
C ALA A 489 7.60 -46.61 -48.48
N ASP A 490 8.62 -45.94 -49.04
CA ASP A 490 8.71 -44.52 -49.45
C ASP A 490 7.89 -44.05 -50.67
N ALA A 491 7.83 -42.71 -50.83
CA ALA A 491 7.98 -42.02 -52.12
C ALA A 491 8.54 -40.58 -51.99
N ASP A 492 9.45 -40.19 -52.89
CA ASP A 492 10.21 -38.91 -52.94
C ASP A 492 9.39 -37.63 -53.29
N GLY A 493 9.96 -36.43 -53.03
CA GLY A 493 9.61 -35.22 -53.78
C GLY A 493 9.97 -33.84 -53.19
N ALA A 494 11.09 -33.23 -53.61
CA ALA A 494 11.56 -31.91 -53.14
C ALA A 494 10.77 -30.67 -53.66
N GLY A 495 10.80 -29.54 -52.94
CA GLY A 495 10.44 -28.22 -53.52
C GLY A 495 10.16 -27.04 -52.56
N SER A 496 10.88 -25.92 -52.74
CA SER A 496 10.89 -24.64 -52.00
C SER A 496 9.54 -23.91 -51.70
N PRO A 497 9.49 -23.01 -50.68
CA PRO A 497 8.30 -22.22 -50.32
C PRO A 497 8.17 -20.86 -51.07
N PRO A 498 6.98 -20.22 -51.03
CA PRO A 498 6.97 -18.78 -50.70
C PRO A 498 5.76 -18.27 -49.87
N SER A 499 5.89 -17.04 -49.37
CA SER A 499 4.91 -16.27 -48.59
C SER A 499 3.63 -15.89 -49.34
N TYR A 500 2.56 -15.53 -48.62
CA TYR A 500 1.55 -14.55 -49.09
C TYR A 500 0.95 -13.71 -47.94
N ALA A 501 0.38 -12.54 -48.28
CA ALA A 501 -0.24 -11.60 -47.34
C ALA A 501 -1.40 -10.78 -47.95
N HIS A 502 -2.24 -10.20 -47.07
CA HIS A 502 -3.19 -9.09 -47.26
C HIS A 502 -4.41 -9.17 -48.22
N THR A 503 -5.58 -8.91 -47.63
CA THR A 503 -6.58 -7.86 -48.00
C THR A 503 -7.22 -7.38 -46.67
N ARG A 504 -7.58 -6.12 -46.34
CA ARG A 504 -8.06 -4.88 -47.04
C ARG A 504 -9.57 -4.95 -47.39
N ALA A 505 -10.44 -3.96 -47.15
CA ALA A 505 -10.27 -2.50 -46.88
C ALA A 505 -11.34 -1.93 -45.90
N SER A 506 -11.06 -0.85 -45.13
CA SER A 506 -11.56 0.56 -45.28
C SER A 506 -13.03 0.82 -44.87
N HIS A 507 -13.47 1.96 -44.31
CA HIS A 507 -12.94 3.34 -44.10
C HIS A 507 -13.15 3.82 -42.62
N GLU A 508 -13.03 5.07 -42.11
CA GLU A 508 -12.70 6.41 -42.66
C GLU A 508 -11.99 7.33 -41.60
N PHE A 509 -12.28 8.65 -41.56
CA PHE A 509 -11.58 9.77 -40.88
C PHE A 509 -12.56 10.94 -40.58
N PRO A 510 -12.29 11.99 -39.73
CA PRO A 510 -11.13 12.94 -39.73
C PRO A 510 -10.42 13.12 -38.34
N VAL A 511 -9.13 13.53 -38.18
CA VAL A 511 -8.32 14.69 -38.68
C VAL A 511 -8.65 16.00 -37.89
N ARG A 512 -7.75 16.81 -37.27
CA ARG A 512 -6.40 17.30 -37.68
C ARG A 512 -5.55 17.95 -36.54
N ARG A 513 -4.20 17.70 -36.51
CA ARG A 513 -3.01 18.60 -36.20
C ARG A 513 -3.01 19.56 -34.96
N SER A 514 -1.91 20.18 -34.49
CA SER A 514 -0.54 20.45 -35.02
C SER A 514 0.56 20.61 -33.94
N LEU A 515 1.80 20.18 -34.25
CA LEU A 515 3.07 20.70 -33.67
C LEU A 515 3.56 21.92 -34.51
N PRO A 516 4.53 22.74 -34.04
CA PRO A 516 5.96 22.48 -34.34
C PRO A 516 6.96 22.90 -33.23
N ALA A 517 8.25 22.74 -33.49
CA ALA A 517 9.38 23.20 -32.66
C ALA A 517 10.40 24.02 -33.48
N SER A 518 11.18 24.87 -32.80
CA SER A 518 12.34 25.64 -33.34
C SER A 518 13.29 25.95 -32.16
N VAL A 519 14.54 25.48 -32.10
CA VAL A 519 15.76 25.78 -32.90
C VAL A 519 16.63 26.90 -32.29
N VAL A 520 17.77 26.46 -31.73
CA VAL A 520 19.14 27.05 -31.69
C VAL A 520 19.35 28.57 -31.59
N GLU A 521 20.03 28.99 -30.51
CA GLU A 521 21.17 29.93 -30.45
C GLU A 521 21.77 29.93 -29.00
N GLY A 522 22.96 30.45 -28.69
CA GLY A 522 23.95 31.11 -29.55
C GLY A 522 24.97 32.01 -28.83
N ALA A 523 25.80 31.45 -27.95
CA ALA A 523 27.03 32.05 -27.36
C ALA A 523 26.98 33.41 -26.62
N ARG A 524 27.45 33.41 -25.36
CA ARG A 524 28.50 34.32 -24.89
C ARG A 524 29.22 33.79 -23.65
#